data_AF-A0A9X4BE68-F1
#
_entry.id   AF-A0A9X4BE68-F1
#
_cell.length_a   1.000
_cell.length_b   1.000
_cell.length_c   1.000
_cell.angle_alpha   90.00
_cell.angle_beta   90.00
_cell.angle_gamma   90.00
#
_symmetry.space_group_name_H-M   'P 1'
#
loop_
_entity.id
_entity.type
_entity.pdbx_description
1 polymer ?
#
loop_
_entity_poly.entity_id
_entity_poly.type
_entity_poly.pdbx_seq_one_letter_code
_entity_poly.pdbx_strand_id
1 'polypeptide(L)'
;MPSISCKSVIIISKSPIMQTGLGSIMSRYFPDYERAFCRSQEELTLLQLRRAIVVIVDISGDQRNPRSHCDQYYTLQNQYRDIHWIYLVPRAIYPLAVELLMRPESSLLSDIEPIESLVKAIRSGSEHAERISQTLLKPEPEEFNDNQDDVMLTFSERKVLRLLGKGWGINQIAALLKKSNKTVSAQKNSAMRRLSLTSNAEMYAWINSTKGMKELSLFSAYGEQDEWKRALQKDISLSSKSA
;
A
#
# COMPACT_ATOMS: atom_id res chain seq x y z
N MET A 1 -14.28 -36.06 -28.92
CA MET A 1 -14.67 -35.32 -27.71
C MET A 1 -13.71 -34.14 -27.60
N PRO A 2 -14.14 -32.88 -27.80
CA PRO A 2 -13.22 -31.77 -27.57
C PRO A 2 -12.93 -31.72 -26.07
N SER A 3 -11.66 -31.71 -25.70
CA SER A 3 -11.22 -31.52 -24.32
C SER A 3 -11.83 -30.21 -23.81
N ILE A 4 -12.73 -30.30 -22.83
CA ILE A 4 -13.23 -29.13 -22.10
C ILE A 4 -12.00 -28.50 -21.45
N SER A 5 -11.49 -27.40 -22.03
CA SER A 5 -10.44 -26.64 -21.37
C SER A 5 -11.08 -26.01 -20.15
N CYS A 6 -10.85 -26.62 -18.99
CA CYS A 6 -11.35 -26.10 -17.73
C CYS A 6 -10.64 -24.77 -17.47
N LYS A 7 -11.36 -23.68 -17.73
CA LYS A 7 -10.89 -22.32 -17.54
C LYS A 7 -10.72 -22.08 -16.04
N SER A 8 -9.56 -21.57 -15.61
CA SER A 8 -9.30 -21.31 -14.20
C SER A 8 -9.14 -19.82 -13.94
N VAL A 9 -9.68 -19.37 -12.82
CA VAL A 9 -9.45 -18.03 -12.25
C VAL A 9 -8.77 -18.17 -10.89
N ILE A 10 -7.80 -17.32 -10.63
CA ILE A 10 -7.19 -17.18 -9.31
C ILE A 10 -7.64 -15.84 -8.72
N ILE A 11 -8.11 -15.87 -7.47
CA ILE A 11 -8.47 -14.68 -6.71
C ILE A 11 -7.47 -14.52 -5.57
N ILE A 12 -6.75 -13.39 -5.57
CA ILE A 12 -5.73 -13.07 -4.57
C ILE A 12 -6.22 -11.90 -3.73
N SER A 13 -6.49 -12.12 -2.43
CA SER A 13 -6.84 -11.06 -1.49
C SER A 13 -6.55 -11.48 -0.06
N LYS A 14 -6.01 -10.56 0.76
CA LYS A 14 -5.84 -10.75 2.20
C LYS A 14 -7.17 -10.70 2.97
N SER A 15 -8.22 -10.12 2.37
CA SER A 15 -9.54 -9.97 2.98
C SER A 15 -10.43 -11.19 2.66
N PRO A 16 -10.86 -11.97 3.66
CA PRO A 16 -11.76 -13.10 3.45
C PRO A 16 -13.11 -12.69 2.85
N ILE A 17 -13.57 -11.47 3.17
CA ILE A 17 -14.82 -10.92 2.62
C ILE A 17 -14.66 -10.67 1.12
N MET A 18 -13.51 -10.15 0.68
CA MET A 18 -13.25 -9.95 -0.75
C MET A 18 -13.13 -11.27 -1.50
N GLN A 19 -12.42 -12.26 -0.94
CA GLN A 19 -12.38 -13.60 -1.53
C GLN A 19 -13.79 -14.19 -1.70
N THR A 20 -14.62 -14.08 -0.66
CA THR A 20 -16.00 -14.57 -0.69
C THR A 20 -16.84 -13.82 -1.74
N GLY A 21 -16.79 -12.49 -1.74
CA GLY A 21 -17.53 -11.65 -2.68
C GLY A 21 -17.16 -11.91 -4.13
N LEU A 22 -15.86 -11.91 -4.45
CA LEU A 22 -15.37 -12.26 -5.79
C LEU A 22 -15.70 -13.69 -6.15
N GLY A 23 -15.61 -14.63 -5.20
CA GLY A 23 -16.03 -16.02 -5.38
C GLY A 23 -17.51 -16.15 -5.75
N SER A 24 -18.39 -15.39 -5.10
CA SER A 24 -19.82 -15.34 -5.43
C SER A 24 -20.08 -14.72 -6.80
N ILE A 25 -19.37 -13.65 -7.17
CA ILE A 25 -19.45 -13.03 -8.50
C ILE A 25 -19.04 -14.06 -9.57
N MET A 26 -17.90 -14.74 -9.39
CA MET A 26 -17.46 -15.77 -10.32
C MET A 26 -18.46 -16.92 -10.42
N SER A 27 -19.04 -17.36 -9.31
CA SER A 27 -20.08 -18.41 -9.32
C SER A 27 -21.29 -18.02 -10.16
N ARG A 28 -21.70 -16.75 -10.10
CA ARG A 28 -22.91 -16.26 -10.75
C ARG A 28 -22.71 -15.99 -12.24
N TYR A 29 -21.60 -15.37 -12.63
CA TYR A 29 -21.38 -14.90 -14.00
C TYR A 29 -20.47 -15.82 -14.83
N PHE A 30 -19.69 -16.69 -14.17
CA PHE A 30 -18.70 -17.57 -14.79
C PHE A 30 -18.69 -18.97 -14.14
N PRO A 31 -19.82 -19.70 -14.13
CA PRO A 31 -19.95 -20.97 -13.40
C PRO A 31 -18.97 -22.06 -13.89
N ASP A 32 -18.54 -21.98 -15.15
CA ASP A 32 -17.63 -22.94 -15.77
C ASP A 32 -16.15 -22.73 -15.37
N TYR A 33 -15.85 -21.68 -14.60
CA TYR A 33 -14.49 -21.39 -14.16
C TYR A 33 -14.17 -22.12 -12.86
N GLU A 34 -13.10 -22.91 -12.87
CA GLU A 34 -12.47 -23.41 -11.64
C GLU A 34 -11.86 -22.22 -10.90
N ARG A 35 -12.05 -22.16 -9.57
CA ARG A 35 -11.66 -21.01 -8.75
C ARG A 35 -10.62 -21.45 -7.73
N ALA A 36 -9.50 -20.75 -7.70
CA ALA A 36 -8.52 -20.84 -6.65
C ALA A 36 -8.49 -19.53 -5.84
N PHE A 37 -8.27 -19.64 -4.53
CA PHE A 37 -8.17 -18.49 -3.64
C PHE A 37 -6.81 -18.51 -2.96
N CYS A 38 -6.13 -17.36 -2.96
CA CYS A 38 -4.85 -17.15 -2.30
C CYS A 38 -4.90 -15.85 -1.50
N ARG A 39 -4.16 -15.78 -0.39
CA ARG A 39 -4.04 -14.55 0.40
C ARG A 39 -2.92 -13.64 -0.09
N SER A 40 -1.91 -14.23 -0.72
CA SER A 40 -0.76 -13.53 -1.27
C SER A 40 -0.19 -14.31 -2.45
N GLN A 41 0.78 -13.70 -3.14
CA GLN A 41 1.50 -14.35 -4.21
C GLN A 41 2.34 -15.56 -3.75
N GLU A 42 2.75 -15.64 -2.48
CA GLU A 42 3.57 -16.75 -1.98
C GLU A 42 2.80 -18.09 -1.93
N GLU A 43 1.46 -18.03 -1.87
CA GLU A 43 0.60 -19.21 -1.86
C GLU A 43 0.33 -19.76 -3.28
N LEU A 44 0.77 -19.05 -4.33
CA LEU A 44 0.55 -19.46 -5.71
C LEU A 44 1.40 -20.67 -6.07
N THR A 45 0.74 -21.70 -6.60
CA THR A 45 1.44 -22.84 -7.18
C THR A 45 1.66 -22.68 -8.68
N LEU A 46 2.75 -23.25 -9.19
CA LEU A 46 3.03 -23.27 -10.63
C LEU A 46 1.89 -23.89 -11.44
N LEU A 47 1.24 -24.92 -10.90
CA LEU A 47 0.12 -25.59 -11.56
C LEU A 47 -1.10 -24.67 -11.70
N GLN A 48 -1.41 -23.90 -10.65
CA GLN A 48 -2.49 -22.90 -10.71
C GLN A 48 -2.19 -21.84 -11.76
N LEU A 49 -0.97 -21.27 -11.76
CA LEU A 49 -0.56 -20.24 -12.73
C LEU A 49 -0.61 -20.75 -14.17
N ARG A 50 -0.15 -21.98 -14.43
CA ARG A 50 -0.17 -22.57 -15.78
C ARG A 50 -1.57 -22.87 -16.33
N ARG A 51 -2.57 -23.01 -15.45
CA ARG A 51 -3.97 -23.29 -15.83
C ARG A 51 -4.84 -22.04 -15.81
N ALA A 52 -4.42 -21.02 -15.08
CA ALA A 52 -5.15 -19.77 -14.93
C ALA A 52 -5.20 -19.04 -16.27
N ILE A 53 -6.38 -18.53 -16.60
CA ILE A 53 -6.56 -17.61 -17.73
C ILE A 53 -6.83 -16.18 -17.24
N VAL A 54 -7.25 -16.04 -15.99
CA VAL A 54 -7.47 -14.76 -15.32
C VAL A 54 -6.92 -14.84 -13.91
N VAL A 55 -6.21 -13.81 -13.48
CA VAL A 55 -5.84 -13.59 -12.09
C VAL A 55 -6.43 -12.27 -11.64
N ILE A 56 -7.24 -12.29 -10.58
CA ILE A 56 -7.82 -11.11 -9.95
C ILE A 56 -7.06 -10.84 -8.67
N VAL A 57 -6.41 -9.69 -8.57
CA VAL A 57 -5.59 -9.30 -7.42
C VAL A 57 -6.21 -8.09 -6.74
N ASP A 58 -6.55 -8.25 -5.47
CA ASP A 58 -6.95 -7.17 -4.60
C ASP A 58 -5.73 -6.52 -3.93
N ILE A 59 -5.38 -5.31 -4.37
CA ILE A 59 -4.27 -4.52 -3.83
C ILE A 59 -4.75 -3.62 -2.68
N SER A 60 -6.05 -3.60 -2.35
CA SER A 60 -6.59 -2.71 -1.30
C SER A 60 -6.11 -3.03 0.12
N GLY A 61 -5.76 -4.29 0.39
CA GLY A 61 -5.55 -4.79 1.74
C GLY A 61 -4.23 -4.43 2.43
N ASP A 62 -3.17 -4.02 1.71
CA ASP A 62 -1.86 -3.71 2.33
C ASP A 62 -1.19 -2.46 1.75
N GLN A 63 -1.44 -1.32 2.39
CA GLN A 63 -0.89 -0.02 1.98
C GLN A 63 0.42 0.36 2.69
N ARG A 64 1.04 -0.54 3.48
CA ARG A 64 2.29 -0.21 4.19
C ARG A 64 3.47 -0.01 3.25
N ASN A 65 3.51 -0.77 2.17
CA ASN A 65 4.51 -0.62 1.11
C ASN A 65 3.89 -1.00 -0.25
N PRO A 66 3.08 -0.12 -0.84
CA PRO A 66 2.36 -0.43 -2.07
C PRO A 66 3.31 -0.66 -3.25
N ARG A 67 4.49 -0.03 -3.24
CA ARG A 67 5.52 -0.24 -4.28
C ARG A 67 6.05 -1.66 -4.27
N SER A 68 6.54 -2.13 -3.12
CA SER A 68 7.03 -3.51 -3.02
C SER A 68 5.94 -4.54 -3.32
N HIS A 69 4.69 -4.26 -2.97
CA HIS A 69 3.56 -5.15 -3.27
C HIS A 69 3.28 -5.17 -4.78
N CYS A 70 3.27 -4.02 -5.46
CA CYS A 70 3.17 -3.95 -6.92
C CYS A 70 4.36 -4.62 -7.63
N ASP A 71 5.60 -4.46 -7.13
CA ASP A 71 6.80 -5.05 -7.73
C ASP A 71 6.76 -6.60 -7.76
N GLN A 72 6.15 -7.21 -6.74
CA GLN A 72 5.94 -8.66 -6.69
C GLN A 72 5.05 -9.14 -7.84
N TYR A 73 3.90 -8.49 -8.02
CA TYR A 73 2.99 -8.83 -9.13
C TYR A 73 3.55 -8.42 -10.49
N TYR A 74 4.31 -7.32 -10.56
CA TYR A 74 5.03 -6.92 -11.77
C TYR A 74 5.96 -8.03 -12.28
N THR A 75 6.69 -8.67 -11.36
CA THR A 75 7.58 -9.80 -11.69
C THR A 75 6.79 -10.99 -12.21
N LEU A 76 5.71 -11.36 -11.51
CA LEU A 76 4.87 -12.50 -11.89
C LEU A 76 4.14 -12.29 -13.23
N GLN A 77 3.52 -11.13 -13.45
CA GLN A 77 2.78 -10.88 -14.69
C GLN A 77 3.71 -10.87 -15.92
N ASN A 78 4.95 -10.42 -15.75
CA ASN A 78 5.94 -10.44 -16.82
C ASN A 78 6.35 -11.86 -17.21
N GLN A 79 6.31 -12.79 -16.25
CA GLN A 79 6.62 -14.21 -16.46
C GLN A 79 5.44 -14.97 -17.10
N TYR A 80 4.20 -14.57 -16.79
CA TYR A 80 2.97 -15.22 -17.25
C TYR A 80 2.09 -14.23 -18.04
N ARG A 81 2.46 -13.99 -19.30
CA ARG A 81 1.77 -13.06 -20.22
C ARG A 81 0.56 -13.65 -20.93
N ASP A 82 0.35 -14.95 -20.80
CA ASP A 82 -0.83 -15.66 -21.28
C ASP A 82 -2.05 -15.49 -20.36
N ILE A 83 -1.82 -14.98 -19.15
CA ILE A 83 -2.86 -14.74 -18.15
C ILE A 83 -3.35 -13.29 -18.25
N HIS A 84 -4.66 -13.09 -18.21
CA HIS A 84 -5.22 -11.75 -18.03
C HIS A 84 -5.16 -11.33 -16.55
N TRP A 85 -4.39 -10.28 -16.24
CA TRP A 85 -4.22 -9.77 -14.89
C TRP A 85 -5.19 -8.63 -14.60
N ILE A 86 -6.11 -8.81 -13.65
CA ILE A 86 -7.03 -7.77 -13.23
C ILE A 86 -6.65 -7.34 -11.82
N TYR A 87 -6.32 -6.07 -11.66
CA TYR A 87 -6.01 -5.50 -10.35
C TYR A 87 -7.16 -4.62 -9.87
N LEU A 88 -7.63 -4.88 -8.66
CA LEU A 88 -8.51 -3.99 -7.92
C LEU A 88 -7.63 -3.02 -7.12
N VAL A 89 -7.71 -1.74 -7.48
CA VAL A 89 -6.74 -0.73 -7.08
C VAL A 89 -7.46 0.40 -6.33
N PRO A 90 -7.07 0.70 -5.08
CA PRO A 90 -7.50 1.93 -4.42
C PRO A 90 -6.98 3.17 -5.13
N ARG A 91 -7.80 4.21 -5.19
CA ARG A 91 -7.46 5.48 -5.82
C ARG A 91 -6.15 6.09 -5.29
N ALA A 92 -5.87 5.93 -4.00
CA ALA A 92 -4.66 6.46 -3.34
C ALA A 92 -3.34 5.94 -3.94
N ILE A 93 -3.34 4.74 -4.52
CA ILE A 93 -2.13 4.12 -5.13
C ILE A 93 -2.25 3.98 -6.64
N TYR A 94 -3.28 4.57 -7.25
CA TYR A 94 -3.57 4.43 -8.67
C TYR A 94 -2.39 4.87 -9.57
N PRO A 95 -1.74 6.03 -9.37
CA PRO A 95 -0.59 6.43 -10.20
C PRO A 95 0.55 5.41 -10.16
N LEU A 96 0.81 4.85 -8.97
CA LEU A 96 1.84 3.82 -8.77
C LEU A 96 1.46 2.49 -9.43
N ALA A 97 0.19 2.09 -9.33
CA ALA A 97 -0.31 0.91 -10.02
C ALA A 97 -0.24 1.08 -11.55
N VAL A 98 -0.52 2.29 -12.06
CA VAL A 98 -0.34 2.60 -13.48
C VAL A 98 1.12 2.43 -13.89
N GLU A 99 2.05 3.01 -13.14
CA GLU A 99 3.48 2.93 -13.41
C GLU A 99 3.98 1.47 -13.46
N LEU A 100 3.65 0.67 -12.44
CA LEU A 100 4.26 -0.64 -12.24
C LEU A 100 3.47 -1.78 -12.88
N LEU A 101 2.14 -1.71 -12.90
CA LEU A 101 1.29 -2.85 -13.23
C LEU A 101 0.63 -2.76 -14.61
N MET A 102 0.62 -1.59 -15.28
CA MET A 102 -0.03 -1.47 -16.61
C MET A 102 0.77 -2.13 -17.71
N ARG A 103 0.26 -3.22 -18.27
CA ARG A 103 0.85 -3.99 -19.38
C ARG A 103 -0.24 -4.42 -20.37
N PRO A 104 0.10 -4.90 -21.58
CA PRO A 104 -0.86 -5.41 -22.57
C PRO A 104 -1.71 -6.61 -22.11
N GLU A 105 -1.37 -7.20 -20.97
CA GLU A 105 -2.09 -8.30 -20.36
C GLU A 105 -2.89 -7.89 -19.14
N SER A 106 -2.73 -6.65 -18.64
CA SER A 106 -3.33 -6.21 -17.39
C SER A 106 -4.47 -5.20 -17.56
N SER A 107 -5.37 -5.16 -16.58
CA SER A 107 -6.43 -4.15 -16.42
C SER A 107 -6.48 -3.68 -14.97
N LEU A 108 -6.55 -2.36 -14.77
CA LEU A 108 -6.71 -1.74 -13.46
C LEU A 108 -8.15 -1.26 -13.31
N LEU A 109 -8.83 -1.81 -12.31
CA LEU A 109 -10.18 -1.42 -11.91
C LEU A 109 -10.11 -0.76 -10.53
N SER A 110 -10.98 0.23 -10.28
CA SER A 110 -11.12 0.73 -8.92
C SER A 110 -11.62 -0.38 -8.00
N ASP A 111 -11.15 -0.40 -6.76
CA ASP A 111 -11.70 -1.27 -5.70
C ASP A 111 -13.18 -0.98 -5.37
N ILE A 112 -13.70 0.18 -5.77
CA ILE A 112 -15.11 0.58 -5.66
C ILE A 112 -15.90 0.47 -6.98
N GLU A 113 -15.33 -0.15 -8.03
CA GLU A 113 -16.05 -0.33 -9.29
C GLU A 113 -17.30 -1.24 -9.11
N PRO A 114 -18.43 -0.93 -9.79
CA PRO A 114 -19.54 -1.87 -9.90
C PRO A 114 -19.10 -3.25 -10.43
N ILE A 115 -19.83 -4.28 -10.00
CA ILE A 115 -19.57 -5.68 -10.33
C ILE A 115 -19.58 -5.90 -11.85
N GLU A 116 -20.46 -5.21 -12.57
CA GLU A 116 -20.62 -5.28 -14.01
C GLU A 116 -19.32 -4.93 -14.75
N SER A 117 -18.54 -3.98 -14.22
CA SER A 117 -17.25 -3.58 -14.80
C SER A 117 -16.20 -4.68 -14.67
N LEU A 118 -16.15 -5.35 -13.51
CA LEU A 118 -15.30 -6.53 -13.33
C LEU A 118 -15.71 -7.66 -14.28
N VAL A 119 -17.01 -7.94 -14.38
CA VAL A 119 -17.53 -8.96 -15.30
C VAL A 119 -17.18 -8.63 -16.76
N LYS A 120 -17.29 -7.35 -17.15
CA LYS A 120 -16.89 -6.87 -18.48
C LYS A 120 -15.40 -7.10 -18.71
N ALA A 121 -14.52 -6.71 -17.78
CA ALA A 121 -13.08 -6.90 -17.89
C ALA A 121 -12.70 -8.37 -18.10
N ILE A 122 -13.29 -9.28 -17.30
CA ILE A 122 -13.06 -10.73 -17.43
C ILE A 122 -13.50 -11.26 -18.80
N ARG A 123 -14.66 -10.82 -19.31
CA ARG A 123 -15.18 -11.25 -20.62
C ARG A 123 -14.38 -10.71 -21.79
N SER A 124 -13.94 -9.46 -21.70
CA SER A 124 -13.14 -8.81 -22.74
C SER A 124 -11.72 -9.38 -22.83
N GLY A 125 -11.18 -9.91 -21.73
CA GLY A 125 -9.83 -10.46 -21.68
C GLY A 125 -8.75 -9.39 -21.95
N SER A 126 -7.49 -9.84 -22.09
CA SER A 126 -6.33 -8.95 -22.23
C SER A 126 -6.30 -8.14 -23.54
N GLU A 127 -6.87 -8.67 -24.62
CA GLU A 127 -6.82 -8.06 -25.96
C GLU A 127 -7.84 -6.94 -26.17
N HIS A 128 -8.99 -6.98 -25.48
CA HIS A 128 -10.13 -6.08 -25.76
C HIS A 128 -10.69 -5.37 -24.52
N ALA A 129 -10.09 -5.53 -23.33
CA ALA A 129 -10.55 -4.83 -22.14
C ALA A 129 -10.16 -3.35 -22.16
N GLU A 130 -11.08 -2.51 -21.70
CA GLU A 130 -10.80 -1.13 -21.31
C GLU A 130 -9.84 -1.20 -20.11
N ARG A 131 -8.55 -0.97 -20.38
CA ARG A 131 -7.45 -1.38 -19.49
C ARG A 131 -7.40 -0.59 -18.18
N ILE A 132 -8.07 0.55 -18.15
CA ILE A 132 -8.20 1.41 -16.98
C ILE A 132 -9.67 1.77 -16.85
N SER A 133 -10.26 1.49 -15.70
CA SER A 133 -11.67 1.83 -15.45
C SER A 133 -11.90 3.35 -15.44
N GLN A 134 -13.04 3.79 -15.97
CA GLN A 134 -13.39 5.22 -16.00
C GLN A 134 -13.55 5.82 -14.59
N THR A 135 -13.88 5.02 -13.58
CA THR A 135 -13.95 5.48 -12.18
C THR A 135 -12.59 5.91 -11.65
N LEU A 136 -11.50 5.25 -12.09
CA LEU A 136 -10.13 5.69 -11.78
C LEU A 136 -9.74 6.97 -12.52
N LEU A 137 -10.34 7.21 -13.69
CA LEU A 137 -10.05 8.39 -14.53
C LEU A 137 -10.89 9.62 -14.15
N LYS A 138 -12.02 9.42 -13.45
CA LYS A 138 -12.86 10.53 -13.01
C LYS A 138 -12.17 11.30 -11.87
N PRO A 139 -12.05 12.63 -11.95
CA PRO A 139 -11.78 13.44 -10.76
C PRO A 139 -12.93 13.21 -9.77
N GLU A 140 -12.62 13.14 -8.47
CA GLU A 140 -13.66 13.10 -7.44
C GLU A 140 -14.59 14.30 -7.63
N PRO A 141 -15.93 14.15 -7.48
CA PRO A 141 -16.73 15.33 -7.17
C PRO A 141 -16.13 15.92 -5.89
N GLU A 142 -15.86 17.23 -5.91
CA GLU A 142 -15.27 17.98 -4.80
C GLU A 142 -16.17 17.87 -3.54
N GLU A 143 -16.08 16.75 -2.83
CA GLU A 143 -16.28 16.78 -1.40
C GLU A 143 -15.08 17.52 -0.84
N PHE A 144 -15.33 18.62 -0.14
CA PHE A 144 -14.37 19.48 0.54
C PHE A 144 -13.38 18.68 1.40
N ASN A 145 -12.38 18.09 0.76
CA ASN A 145 -11.24 17.49 1.38
C ASN A 145 -10.07 18.36 0.95
N ASP A 146 -9.62 19.15 1.92
CA ASP A 146 -8.46 20.02 1.86
C ASP A 146 -7.27 19.23 1.30
N ASN A 147 -7.13 19.28 -0.03
CA ASN A 147 -5.95 18.86 -0.79
C ASN A 147 -4.82 19.85 -0.48
N GLN A 148 -4.39 19.89 0.77
CA GLN A 148 -3.03 20.21 1.08
C GLN A 148 -2.26 18.91 0.94
N ASP A 149 -1.41 18.88 -0.10
CA ASP A 149 -0.37 17.90 -0.41
C ASP A 149 -0.07 16.93 0.72
N ASP A 150 0.15 15.65 0.41
CA ASP A 150 0.59 14.68 1.40
C ASP A 150 2.03 15.01 1.85
N VAL A 151 2.14 15.99 2.76
CA VAL A 151 3.40 16.55 3.24
C VAL A 151 4.07 15.49 4.11
N MET A 152 4.99 14.75 3.52
CA MET A 152 5.69 13.67 4.20
C MET A 152 6.75 14.20 5.17
N LEU A 153 6.42 14.40 6.46
CA LEU A 153 7.40 14.76 7.50
C LEU A 153 8.62 13.81 7.52
N THR A 154 9.81 14.37 7.74
CA THR A 154 11.02 13.56 7.96
C THR A 154 10.94 12.84 9.31
N PHE A 155 11.73 11.77 9.46
CA PHE A 155 11.81 11.03 10.71
C PHE A 155 12.18 11.92 11.91
N SER A 156 13.10 12.87 11.71
CA SER A 156 13.52 13.80 12.76
C SER A 156 12.41 14.80 13.14
N GLU A 157 11.68 15.33 12.16
CA GLU A 157 10.54 16.22 12.39
C GLU A 157 9.41 15.50 13.14
N ARG A 158 9.04 14.31 12.67
CA ARG A 158 8.01 13.46 13.29
C ARG A 158 8.37 13.11 14.74
N LYS A 159 9.64 12.79 15.02
CA LYS A 159 10.12 12.47 16.37
C LYS A 159 9.99 13.66 17.33
N VAL A 160 10.30 14.88 16.85
CA VAL A 160 10.14 16.11 17.63
C VAL A 160 8.65 16.41 17.89
N LEU A 161 7.80 16.40 16.86
CA LEU A 161 6.36 16.66 17.03
C LEU A 161 5.67 15.63 17.94
N ARG A 162 6.04 14.35 17.85
CA ARG A 162 5.51 13.29 18.73
C ARG A 162 5.88 13.50 20.20
N LEU A 163 7.10 13.95 20.48
CA LEU A 163 7.52 14.24 21.85
C LEU A 163 6.83 15.50 22.38
N LEU A 164 6.66 16.53 21.54
CA LEU A 164 5.87 17.72 21.88
C LEU A 164 4.41 17.35 22.19
N GLY A 165 3.79 16.48 21.39
CA GLY A 165 2.43 15.98 21.65
C GLY A 165 2.27 15.18 22.94
N LYS A 166 3.38 14.59 23.44
CA LYS A 166 3.44 13.94 24.75
C LYS A 166 3.72 14.92 25.91
N GLY A 167 3.78 16.22 25.64
CA GLY A 167 4.03 17.26 26.64
C GLY A 167 5.51 17.53 26.96
N TRP A 168 6.46 17.00 26.18
CA TRP A 168 7.89 17.26 26.41
C TRP A 168 8.28 18.67 25.96
N GLY A 169 9.07 19.39 26.75
CA GLY A 169 9.65 20.68 26.38
C GLY A 169 10.86 20.56 25.46
N ILE A 170 11.18 21.61 24.68
CA ILE A 170 12.30 21.60 23.72
C ILE A 170 13.64 21.21 24.36
N ASN A 171 13.92 21.68 25.57
CA ASN A 171 15.15 21.35 26.29
C ASN A 171 15.23 19.86 26.67
N GLN A 172 14.10 19.29 27.09
CA GLN A 172 14.01 17.87 27.45
C GLN A 172 14.14 17.00 26.20
N ILE A 173 13.52 17.41 25.09
CA ILE A 173 13.65 16.74 23.79
C ILE A 173 15.11 16.80 23.30
N ALA A 174 15.78 17.94 23.43
CA ALA A 174 17.17 18.10 23.05
C ALA A 174 18.09 17.15 23.83
N ALA A 175 17.92 17.06 25.15
CA ALA A 175 18.63 16.10 25.99
C ALA A 175 18.33 14.65 25.59
N LEU A 176 17.05 14.29 25.41
CA LEU A 176 16.62 12.93 25.05
C LEU A 176 17.15 12.49 23.68
N LEU A 177 17.15 13.40 22.69
CA LEU A 177 17.60 13.12 21.34
C LEU A 177 19.12 13.29 21.15
N LYS A 178 19.86 13.70 22.20
CA LYS A 178 21.28 14.06 22.13
C LYS A 178 21.56 15.11 21.04
N LYS A 179 20.70 16.12 20.93
CA LYS A 179 20.81 17.23 19.95
C LYS A 179 20.83 18.58 20.67
N SER A 180 21.28 19.63 19.99
CA SER A 180 21.20 20.99 20.52
C SER A 180 19.76 21.52 20.51
N ASN A 181 19.42 22.44 21.43
CA ASN A 181 18.13 23.14 21.44
C ASN A 181 17.83 23.86 20.12
N LYS A 182 18.87 24.40 19.47
CA LYS A 182 18.76 25.05 18.15
C LYS A 182 18.31 24.04 17.09
N THR A 183 18.87 22.83 17.10
CA THR A 183 18.52 21.76 16.14
C THR A 183 17.08 21.28 16.33
N VAL A 184 16.63 21.07 17.57
CA VAL A 184 15.25 20.68 17.86
C VAL A 184 14.27 21.78 17.45
N SER A 185 14.60 23.04 17.72
CA SER A 185 13.80 24.20 17.31
C SER A 185 13.72 24.32 15.78
N ALA A 186 14.84 24.09 15.08
CA ALA A 186 14.87 24.08 13.63
C ALA A 186 14.01 22.94 13.03
N GLN A 187 14.05 21.75 13.62
CA GLN A 187 13.21 20.62 13.21
C GLN A 187 11.73 20.88 13.46
N LYS A 188 11.36 21.49 14.59
CA LYS A 188 9.99 21.95 14.85
C LYS A 188 9.54 22.96 13.78
N ASN A 189 10.34 23.99 13.51
CA ASN A 189 10.01 25.03 12.54
C ASN A 189 10.00 24.51 11.11
N SER A 190 10.84 23.53 10.79
CA SER A 190 10.81 22.82 9.52
C SER A 190 9.50 22.03 9.37
N ALA A 191 9.10 21.27 10.38
CA ALA A 191 7.84 20.55 10.39
C ALA A 191 6.63 21.48 10.22
N MET A 192 6.60 22.60 10.96
CA MET A 192 5.53 23.60 10.84
C MET A 192 5.49 24.21 9.43
N ARG A 193 6.63 24.59 8.84
CA ARG A 193 6.68 25.08 7.45
C ARG A 193 6.18 24.05 6.45
N ARG A 194 6.57 22.78 6.63
CA ARG A 194 6.14 21.69 5.75
C ARG A 194 4.64 21.48 5.85
N LEU A 195 4.07 21.48 7.05
CA LEU A 195 2.63 21.34 7.28
C LEU A 195 1.83 22.64 7.07
N SER A 196 2.45 23.70 6.54
CA SER A 196 1.83 25.02 6.35
C SER A 196 1.21 25.62 7.63
N LEU A 197 1.79 25.31 8.80
CA LEU A 197 1.35 25.81 10.10
C LEU A 197 2.11 27.09 10.45
N THR A 198 1.39 28.12 10.87
CA THR A 198 1.92 29.46 11.13
C THR A 198 2.14 29.73 12.61
N SER A 199 1.50 28.96 13.50
CA SER A 199 1.58 29.16 14.95
C SER A 199 1.79 27.87 15.74
N ASN A 200 2.33 28.00 16.96
CA ASN A 200 2.42 26.86 17.88
C ASN A 200 1.02 26.33 18.26
N ALA A 201 0.00 27.19 18.30
CA ALA A 201 -1.38 26.77 18.59
C ALA A 201 -1.92 25.86 17.48
N GLU A 202 -1.73 26.25 16.22
CA GLU A 202 -2.04 25.42 15.04
C GLU A 202 -1.25 24.11 15.04
N MET A 203 0.03 24.15 15.43
CA MET A 203 0.84 22.95 15.59
C MET A 203 0.22 21.96 16.58
N TYR A 204 -0.20 22.42 17.77
CA TYR A 204 -0.83 21.53 18.75
C TYR A 204 -2.23 21.08 18.32
N ALA A 205 -3.00 21.95 17.66
CA ALA A 205 -4.29 21.57 17.06
C ALA A 205 -4.10 20.46 16.01
N TRP A 206 -3.09 20.59 15.16
CA TRP A 206 -2.74 19.56 14.18
C TRP A 206 -2.28 18.26 14.84
N ILE A 207 -1.40 18.30 15.84
CA ILE A 207 -0.92 17.12 16.59
C ILE A 207 -2.10 16.31 17.16
N ASN A 208 -3.11 17.01 17.69
CA ASN A 208 -4.29 16.41 18.30
C ASN A 208 -5.41 16.09 17.30
N SER A 209 -5.26 16.44 16.03
CA SER A 209 -6.21 16.09 14.97
C SER A 209 -6.11 14.60 14.61
N THR A 210 -7.13 14.08 13.93
CA THR A 210 -7.11 12.71 13.38
C THR A 210 -5.94 12.49 12.41
N LYS A 211 -5.63 13.49 11.58
CA LYS A 211 -4.48 13.48 10.65
C LYS A 211 -3.14 13.41 11.41
N GLY A 212 -2.95 14.27 12.42
CA GLY A 212 -1.74 14.29 13.24
C GLY A 212 -1.56 13.00 14.06
N MET A 213 -2.63 12.47 14.65
CA MET A 213 -2.58 11.20 15.38
C MET A 213 -2.17 10.03 14.48
N LYS A 214 -2.67 9.99 13.24
CA LYS A 214 -2.29 8.97 12.24
C LYS A 214 -0.81 9.11 11.87
N GLU A 215 -0.36 10.32 11.52
CA GLU A 215 1.03 10.62 11.10
C GLU A 215 2.08 10.42 12.21
N LEU A 216 1.73 10.71 13.47
CA LEU A 216 2.65 10.64 14.61
C LEU A 216 2.61 9.27 15.32
N SER A 217 1.66 8.40 14.96
CA SER A 217 1.58 7.04 15.49
C SER A 217 2.87 6.26 15.18
N LEU A 218 3.37 5.48 16.14
CA LEU A 218 4.58 4.65 15.98
C LEU A 218 4.50 3.70 14.78
N PHE A 219 3.28 3.36 14.35
CA PHE A 219 3.00 2.48 13.23
C PHE A 219 3.21 3.12 11.84
N SER A 220 3.19 4.45 11.74
CA SER A 220 3.59 5.18 10.51
C SER A 220 5.12 5.21 10.31
N ALA A 221 5.91 4.86 11.34
CA ALA A 221 7.35 5.06 11.37
C ALA A 221 8.22 3.78 11.25
N TYR A 222 7.63 2.60 11.07
CA TYR A 222 8.38 1.33 11.02
C TYR A 222 8.31 0.67 9.64
N GLY A 223 8.95 1.32 8.66
CA GLY A 223 9.73 0.62 7.64
C GLY A 223 11.20 0.70 8.05
N GLU A 224 11.91 -0.43 7.96
CA GLU A 224 13.32 -0.69 8.36
C GLU A 224 13.55 -1.10 9.82
N GLN A 225 13.76 -2.41 10.01
CA GLN A 225 14.10 -3.06 11.29
C GLN A 225 15.62 -3.22 11.52
N ASP A 226 16.50 -2.46 10.86
CA ASP A 226 17.93 -2.84 10.81
C ASP A 226 18.92 -1.99 11.61
N GLU A 227 18.52 -0.90 12.28
CA GLU A 227 19.49 -0.12 13.08
C GLU A 227 19.69 -0.65 14.50
N TRP A 228 18.72 -1.34 15.09
CA TRP A 228 18.79 -1.79 16.49
C TRP A 228 19.56 -3.11 16.66
N LYS A 229 19.66 -3.93 15.59
CA LYS A 229 20.48 -5.15 15.60
C LYS A 229 21.98 -4.86 15.51
N ARG A 230 22.39 -3.75 14.89
CA ARG A 230 23.81 -3.36 14.80
C ARG A 230 24.37 -2.79 16.11
N ALA A 231 23.54 -2.14 16.93
CA ALA A 231 23.96 -1.63 18.24
C ALA A 231 24.22 -2.77 19.23
N LEU A 232 23.40 -3.84 19.21
CA LEU A 232 23.54 -4.95 20.15
C LEU A 232 24.72 -5.88 19.84
N GLN A 233 25.14 -6.01 18.57
CA GLN A 233 26.29 -6.86 18.20
C GLN A 233 27.66 -6.22 18.49
N LYS A 234 27.75 -4.88 18.56
CA LYS A 234 29.01 -4.19 18.89
C LYS A 234 29.36 -4.26 20.37
N ASP A 235 28.37 -4.36 21.26
CA ASP A 235 28.62 -4.43 22.71
C ASP A 235 28.93 -5.85 23.20
N ILE A 236 28.57 -6.90 22.44
CA ILE A 236 28.87 -8.30 22.80
C ILE A 236 30.28 -8.71 22.35
N SER A 237 30.88 -8.00 21.38
CA SER A 237 32.20 -8.35 20.81
C SER A 237 33.40 -7.71 21.51
N LEU A 238 33.19 -6.85 22.51
CA LEU A 238 34.25 -6.17 23.28
C LEU A 238 34.48 -6.75 24.69
N SER A 239 33.78 -7.80 25.09
CA SER A 239 33.95 -8.43 26.41
C SER A 239 34.37 -9.89 26.26
N SER A 240 35.60 -10.14 25.79
CA SER A 240 36.32 -11.41 25.92
C SER A 240 37.77 -11.24 25.44
N LYS A 241 38.66 -10.74 26.32
CA LYS A 241 40.09 -11.08 26.43
C LYS A 241 40.78 -10.12 27.40
N SER A 242 40.73 -10.46 28.68
CA SER A 242 41.68 -10.00 29.69
C SER A 242 41.76 -11.08 30.76
N ALA A 243 42.61 -12.08 30.51
CA ALA A 243 43.18 -12.99 31.50
C ALA A 243 44.61 -13.24 31.06
#